data_AF-A0A174RBV4-F1
#
_entry.id   AF-A0A174RBV4-F1
#
_cell.length_a   1.000
_cell.length_b   1.000
_cell.length_c   1.000
_cell.angle_alpha   90.00
_cell.angle_beta   90.00
_cell.angle_gamma   90.00
#
_symmetry.space_group_name_H-M   'P 1'
#
loop_
_entity.id
_entity.type
_entity.pdbx_description
1 polymer ?
#
loop_
_entity_poly.entity_id
_entity_poly.type
_entity_poly.pdbx_seq_one_letter_code
_entity_poly.pdbx_strand_id
1 'polypeptide(L)'
;MSEKKNISKKELRRRKRKRALMIKTGILCVLLVIFGIGIWALAGGTEKIQQKAQEKEDQKTAEVDGSVSSDSTGSAEAPTTKAQIMAEADALAQTYDYDGAIEKLQSVEGAATDADIITKVAEYTSTRDACVRVNVNEVTHIFYHSLVVDPQKAFYQDNAQTAGFCQWMTTVDEFNAITQQMYDRGYVMVSINDLVKKTVDDDGTVHYEEGDIYLPEGKKAFVLSLDDLSYYHSYDGRGIASKMVVGDDGKPTCEYIQDDGTVVTGAYDCIPLMDQFIEAHPDAVYHNARGTVALTGYDGILGYRTDGDYKTREDLTDDQVAWLDAHPDFDWDKECEEAKKVADAIKADGWTFASHTWGHIRVGDKPIETIQADTEKWLTYVAPLIGGSDIIIFAHGQDLSDWHDYTMDNEKFAYLKSQGFNIYCNVDSSQYFVQVRDNYLRMGRRNLDGYRLYQNLYGGGEDRTSDLFDSASVIDPQRPTDPSLYNLG
;
A
#
# COMPACT_ATOMS: atom_id res chain seq x y z
N MET A 1 -49.45 23.26 -0.49
CA MET A 1 -49.71 21.91 -1.03
C MET A 1 -48.93 21.76 -2.32
N SER A 2 -47.83 21.00 -2.32
CA SER A 2 -47.01 20.77 -3.51
C SER A 2 -47.42 19.44 -4.15
N GLU A 3 -47.93 19.50 -5.39
CA GLU A 3 -48.29 18.33 -6.19
C GLU A 3 -47.03 17.58 -6.63
N LYS A 4 -46.77 16.41 -6.02
CA LYS A 4 -45.80 15.45 -6.54
C LYS A 4 -46.35 14.83 -7.83
N LYS A 5 -45.78 15.22 -8.98
CA LYS A 5 -46.00 14.54 -10.27
C LYS A 5 -45.51 13.08 -10.17
N ASN A 6 -46.45 12.14 -10.09
CA ASN A 6 -46.18 10.71 -10.20
C ASN A 6 -45.71 10.38 -11.63
N ILE A 7 -44.40 10.17 -11.81
CA ILE A 7 -43.81 9.73 -13.08
C ILE A 7 -44.21 8.27 -13.33
N SER A 8 -44.75 7.98 -14.51
CA SER A 8 -45.22 6.65 -14.87
C SER A 8 -44.08 5.63 -14.95
N LYS A 9 -44.32 4.39 -14.49
CA LYS A 9 -43.36 3.26 -14.62
C LYS A 9 -42.87 3.06 -16.06
N LYS A 10 -43.64 3.49 -17.07
CA LYS A 10 -43.27 3.42 -18.50
C LYS A 10 -42.22 4.48 -18.88
N GLU A 11 -42.25 5.66 -18.26
CA GLU A 11 -41.28 6.74 -18.48
C GLU A 11 -39.95 6.43 -17.78
N LEU A 12 -39.99 5.85 -16.59
CA LEU A 12 -38.80 5.34 -15.88
C LEU A 12 -38.05 4.28 -16.70
N ARG A 13 -38.76 3.33 -17.32
CA ARG A 13 -38.16 2.33 -18.22
C ARG A 13 -37.57 2.95 -19.48
N ARG A 14 -38.22 3.99 -20.04
CA ARG A 14 -37.71 4.72 -21.21
C ARG A 14 -36.45 5.53 -20.88
N ARG A 15 -36.40 6.16 -19.70
CA ARG A 15 -35.21 6.88 -19.21
C ARG A 15 -34.05 5.93 -18.93
N LYS A 16 -34.29 4.78 -18.28
CA LYS A 16 -33.26 3.75 -18.07
C LYS A 16 -32.69 3.21 -19.39
N ARG A 17 -33.53 2.95 -20.40
CA ARG A 17 -33.07 2.52 -21.74
C ARG A 17 -32.28 3.60 -22.47
N LYS A 18 -32.67 4.87 -22.38
CA LYS A 18 -31.90 5.99 -22.95
C LYS A 18 -30.55 6.17 -22.25
N ARG A 19 -30.50 6.06 -20.92
CA ARG A 19 -29.26 6.18 -20.13
C ARG A 19 -28.29 5.04 -20.44
N ALA A 20 -28.79 3.81 -20.52
CA ALA A 20 -28.00 2.65 -20.92
C ALA A 20 -27.49 2.75 -22.37
N LEU A 21 -28.28 3.33 -23.28
CA LEU A 21 -27.84 3.57 -24.66
C LEU A 21 -26.73 4.64 -24.71
N MET A 22 -26.86 5.74 -23.97
CA MET A 22 -25.82 6.78 -23.92
C MET A 22 -24.51 6.27 -23.31
N ILE A 23 -24.57 5.44 -22.26
CA ILE A 23 -23.39 4.82 -21.66
C ILE A 23 -22.70 3.88 -22.67
N LYS A 24 -23.46 3.05 -23.38
CA LYS A 24 -22.91 2.16 -24.42
C LYS A 24 -22.28 2.93 -25.58
N THR A 25 -22.87 4.05 -26.00
CA THR A 25 -22.28 4.91 -27.03
C THR A 25 -21.01 5.60 -26.54
N GLY A 26 -20.97 6.03 -25.27
CA GLY A 26 -19.76 6.62 -24.67
C GLY A 26 -18.58 5.63 -24.63
N ILE A 27 -18.83 4.40 -24.18
CA ILE A 27 -17.81 3.33 -24.16
C ILE A 27 -17.29 3.04 -25.57
N LEU A 28 -18.18 2.98 -26.56
CA LEU A 28 -17.78 2.75 -27.96
C LEU A 28 -16.89 3.88 -28.50
N CYS A 29 -17.19 5.14 -28.18
CA CYS A 29 -16.35 6.28 -28.58
C CYS A 29 -14.96 6.21 -27.94
N VAL A 30 -14.86 5.86 -26.66
CA VAL A 30 -13.57 5.70 -25.97
C VAL A 30 -12.74 4.58 -26.59
N LEU A 31 -13.36 3.43 -26.86
CA LEU A 31 -12.67 2.31 -27.52
C LEU A 31 -12.16 2.68 -28.92
N LEU A 32 -12.90 3.49 -29.68
CA LEU A 32 -12.46 3.98 -31.00
C LEU A 32 -11.28 4.96 -30.90
N VAL A 33 -11.23 5.78 -29.85
CA VAL A 33 -10.09 6.68 -29.59
C VAL A 33 -8.85 5.89 -29.23
N ILE A 34 -8.97 4.91 -28.32
CA ILE A 34 -7.86 4.01 -27.93
C ILE A 34 -7.34 3.26 -29.16
N PHE A 35 -8.24 2.73 -29.99
CA PHE A 35 -7.86 2.02 -31.21
C PHE A 35 -7.18 2.96 -32.24
N GLY A 36 -7.64 4.21 -32.35
CA GLY A 36 -7.00 5.23 -33.19
C GLY A 36 -5.59 5.59 -32.74
N ILE A 37 -5.37 5.72 -31.43
CA ILE A 37 -4.05 5.97 -30.83
C ILE A 37 -3.13 4.77 -31.05
N GLY A 38 -3.63 3.54 -30.89
CA GLY A 38 -2.88 2.32 -31.15
C GLY A 38 -2.43 2.19 -32.61
N ILE A 39 -3.32 2.49 -33.57
CA ILE A 39 -2.96 2.51 -35.01
C ILE A 39 -1.92 3.59 -35.31
N TRP A 40 -2.03 4.77 -34.69
CA TRP A 40 -1.08 5.87 -34.89
C TRP A 40 0.31 5.56 -34.32
N ALA A 41 0.37 4.90 -33.16
CA ALA A 41 1.63 4.43 -32.56
C ALA A 41 2.29 3.34 -33.44
N LEU A 42 1.50 2.37 -33.94
CA LEU A 42 1.99 1.31 -34.84
C LEU A 42 2.43 1.84 -36.22
N ALA A 43 1.93 3.00 -36.65
CA ALA A 43 2.30 3.66 -37.90
C ALA A 43 3.56 4.55 -37.79
N GLY A 44 4.34 4.45 -36.71
CA GLY A 44 5.60 5.19 -36.53
C GLY A 44 5.44 6.64 -36.10
N GLY A 45 4.32 6.99 -35.45
CA GLY A 45 4.09 8.35 -34.92
C GLY A 45 5.10 8.79 -33.86
N THR A 46 5.65 7.83 -33.10
CA THR A 46 6.61 8.04 -32.02
C THR A 46 8.02 8.38 -32.51
N GLU A 47 8.48 7.75 -33.60
CA GLU A 47 9.80 8.01 -34.20
C GLU A 47 9.92 9.46 -34.73
N LYS A 48 8.82 10.03 -35.24
CA LYS A 48 8.78 11.43 -35.71
C LYS A 48 8.88 12.46 -34.59
N ILE A 49 8.53 12.10 -33.35
CA ILE A 49 8.63 12.98 -32.19
C ILE A 49 10.06 12.94 -31.64
N GLN A 50 10.69 11.77 -31.60
CA GLN A 50 12.09 11.60 -31.18
C GLN A 50 13.08 12.33 -32.10
N GLN A 51 12.90 12.27 -33.43
CA GLN A 51 13.76 13.01 -34.37
C GLN A 51 13.67 14.53 -34.19
N LYS A 52 12.49 15.06 -33.83
CA LYS A 52 12.30 16.50 -33.59
C LYS A 52 12.88 16.99 -32.25
N ALA A 53 13.04 16.09 -31.28
CA ALA A 53 13.66 16.42 -29.99
C ALA A 53 15.19 16.49 -30.12
N GLN A 54 15.78 15.57 -30.91
CA GLN A 54 17.23 15.46 -31.07
C GLN A 54 17.83 16.60 -31.92
N GLU A 55 17.12 17.09 -32.95
CA GLU A 55 17.53 18.29 -33.71
C GLU A 55 17.54 19.58 -32.86
N LYS A 56 16.80 19.62 -31.74
CA LYS A 56 16.76 20.77 -30.83
C LYS A 56 17.89 20.76 -29.80
N GLU A 57 18.50 19.61 -29.56
CA GLU A 57 19.55 19.42 -28.55
C GLU A 57 20.94 19.70 -29.15
N ASP A 58 21.19 19.28 -30.39
CA ASP A 58 22.48 19.48 -31.09
C ASP A 58 22.78 20.94 -31.44
N GLN A 59 21.80 21.85 -31.38
CA GLN A 59 22.02 23.29 -31.61
C GLN A 59 22.46 24.07 -30.36
N LYS A 60 22.52 23.45 -29.17
CA LYS A 60 22.82 24.16 -27.92
C LYS A 60 24.24 23.97 -27.38
N THR A 61 25.08 23.13 -28.00
CA THR A 61 26.37 22.68 -27.44
C THR A 61 27.61 23.28 -28.09
N ALA A 62 27.51 24.46 -28.69
CA ALA A 62 28.67 25.18 -29.21
C ALA A 62 28.60 26.67 -28.86
N GLU A 63 29.06 27.05 -27.65
CA GLU A 63 29.93 28.21 -27.39
C GLU A 63 30.20 28.43 -25.87
N VAL A 64 31.48 28.26 -25.50
CA VAL A 64 32.32 29.06 -24.57
C VAL A 64 32.08 29.03 -23.03
N ASP A 65 32.99 28.28 -22.40
CA ASP A 65 33.89 28.60 -21.27
C ASP A 65 33.74 29.91 -20.45
N GLY A 66 33.79 29.79 -19.12
CA GLY A 66 34.41 30.78 -18.23
C GLY A 66 33.51 31.61 -17.29
N SER A 67 33.71 31.36 -15.99
CA SER A 67 33.49 32.26 -14.83
C SER A 67 32.23 32.07 -13.98
N VAL A 68 32.50 31.66 -12.74
CA VAL A 68 31.62 31.59 -11.58
C VAL A 68 31.11 32.98 -11.20
N SER A 69 29.78 33.12 -11.07
CA SER A 69 29.15 34.01 -10.11
C SER A 69 27.80 33.42 -9.73
N SER A 70 27.67 33.08 -8.45
CA SER A 70 26.42 32.68 -7.82
C SER A 70 25.43 33.85 -7.87
N ASP A 71 24.30 33.66 -8.54
CA ASP A 71 23.11 34.42 -8.24
C ASP A 71 21.90 33.49 -8.22
N SER A 72 21.24 33.49 -7.07
CA SER A 72 20.03 32.73 -6.80
C SER A 72 18.92 33.20 -7.72
N THR A 73 18.46 32.33 -8.61
CA THR A 73 17.20 32.55 -9.32
C THR A 73 16.26 31.43 -8.92
N GLY A 74 15.31 31.78 -8.05
CA GLY A 74 14.19 30.91 -7.73
C GLY A 74 13.49 30.49 -9.01
N SER A 75 13.27 29.19 -9.14
CA SER A 75 12.43 28.63 -10.19
C SER A 75 11.01 29.15 -9.99
N ALA A 76 10.65 30.23 -10.67
CA ALA A 76 9.27 30.64 -10.79
C ALA A 76 8.56 29.59 -11.65
N GLU A 77 7.73 28.75 -11.02
CA GLU A 77 6.82 27.86 -11.72
C GLU A 77 6.00 28.69 -12.72
N ALA A 78 5.90 28.19 -13.95
CA ALA A 78 5.03 28.78 -14.96
C ALA A 78 3.59 28.83 -14.40
N PRO A 79 2.80 29.89 -14.69
CA PRO A 79 1.45 30.00 -14.16
C PRO A 79 0.61 28.78 -14.58
N THR A 80 0.07 28.07 -13.60
CA THR A 80 -0.79 26.89 -13.80
C THR A 80 -2.02 27.32 -14.60
N THR A 81 -2.29 26.64 -15.71
CA THR A 81 -3.42 26.97 -16.57
C THR A 81 -4.73 26.49 -15.95
N LYS A 82 -5.86 27.15 -16.26
CA LYS A 82 -7.21 26.68 -15.87
C LYS A 82 -7.40 25.19 -16.18
N ALA A 83 -6.93 24.73 -17.34
CA ALA A 83 -7.05 23.34 -17.78
C ALA A 83 -6.32 22.37 -16.84
N GLN A 84 -5.12 22.73 -16.37
CA GLN A 84 -4.38 21.92 -15.40
C GLN A 84 -5.10 21.86 -14.06
N ILE A 85 -5.59 23.01 -13.56
CA ILE A 85 -6.33 23.05 -12.29
C ILE A 85 -7.61 22.21 -12.35
N MET A 86 -8.34 22.25 -13.47
CA MET A 86 -9.52 21.41 -13.67
C MET A 86 -9.16 19.91 -13.67
N ALA A 87 -8.04 19.53 -14.30
CA ALA A 87 -7.58 18.15 -14.31
C ALA A 87 -7.13 17.66 -12.93
N GLU A 88 -6.43 18.51 -12.16
CA GLU A 88 -6.05 18.22 -10.77
C GLU A 88 -7.29 18.06 -9.88
N ALA A 89 -8.31 18.90 -10.04
CA ALA A 89 -9.57 18.76 -9.32
C ALA A 89 -10.33 17.48 -9.70
N ASP A 90 -10.34 17.10 -10.99
CA ASP A 90 -10.90 15.82 -11.42
C ASP A 90 -10.15 14.63 -10.81
N ALA A 91 -8.82 14.71 -10.66
CA ALA A 91 -8.03 13.67 -10.01
C ALA A 91 -8.35 13.53 -8.51
N LEU A 92 -8.47 14.65 -7.78
CA LEU A 92 -8.90 14.65 -6.37
C LEU A 92 -10.30 14.04 -6.21
N ALA A 93 -11.24 14.44 -7.06
CA ALA A 93 -12.60 13.91 -7.03
C ALA A 93 -12.68 12.41 -7.36
N GLN A 94 -11.80 11.88 -8.21
CA GLN A 94 -11.72 10.44 -8.52
C GLN A 94 -11.34 9.61 -7.30
N THR A 95 -10.52 10.18 -6.41
CA THR A 95 -10.11 9.56 -5.14
C THR A 95 -11.01 9.98 -3.98
N TYR A 96 -12.24 10.43 -4.25
CA TYR A 96 -13.23 10.86 -3.24
C TYR A 96 -12.86 12.12 -2.44
N ASP A 97 -11.81 12.87 -2.81
CA ASP A 97 -11.48 14.17 -2.22
C ASP A 97 -12.27 15.29 -2.90
N TYR A 98 -13.58 15.26 -2.70
CA TYR A 98 -14.47 16.26 -3.28
C TYR A 98 -14.26 17.65 -2.67
N ASP A 99 -13.92 17.74 -1.39
CA ASP A 99 -13.68 19.03 -0.73
C ASP A 99 -12.39 19.68 -1.26
N GLY A 100 -11.30 18.91 -1.37
CA GLY A 100 -10.07 19.38 -2.01
C GLY A 100 -10.29 19.74 -3.47
N ALA A 101 -11.07 18.95 -4.23
CA ALA A 101 -11.44 19.29 -5.60
C ALA A 101 -12.22 20.62 -5.71
N ILE A 102 -13.19 20.85 -4.81
CA ILE A 102 -13.97 22.09 -4.77
C ILE A 102 -13.09 23.29 -4.41
N GLU A 103 -12.27 23.17 -3.36
CA GLU A 103 -11.35 24.22 -2.93
C GLU A 103 -10.38 24.61 -4.04
N LYS A 104 -9.79 23.61 -4.69
CA LYS A 104 -8.87 23.78 -5.81
C LYS A 104 -9.53 24.57 -6.95
N LEU A 105 -10.76 24.24 -7.33
CA LEU A 105 -11.50 24.95 -8.36
C LEU A 105 -11.88 26.39 -7.95
N GLN A 106 -12.25 26.61 -6.69
CA GLN A 106 -12.62 27.92 -6.18
C GLN A 106 -11.43 28.87 -6.04
N SER A 107 -10.21 28.35 -5.97
CA SER A 107 -8.97 29.14 -5.92
C SER A 107 -8.63 29.86 -7.23
N VAL A 108 -9.26 29.49 -8.36
CA VAL A 108 -8.98 30.09 -9.68
C VAL A 108 -9.50 31.52 -9.76
N GLU A 109 -8.67 32.44 -10.27
CA GLU A 109 -9.10 33.82 -10.52
C GLU A 109 -10.30 33.85 -11.49
N GLY A 110 -11.39 34.50 -11.07
CA GLY A 110 -12.64 34.53 -11.84
C GLY A 110 -13.51 33.26 -11.72
N ALA A 111 -13.20 32.32 -10.84
CA ALA A 111 -13.98 31.10 -10.61
C ALA A 111 -15.48 31.37 -10.41
N ALA A 112 -15.82 32.46 -9.71
CA ALA A 112 -17.21 32.83 -9.41
C ALA A 112 -18.06 33.21 -10.63
N THR A 113 -17.45 33.48 -11.79
CA THR A 113 -18.15 33.83 -13.04
C THR A 113 -17.85 32.85 -14.18
N ASP A 114 -16.96 31.89 -13.96
CA ASP A 114 -16.60 30.88 -14.95
C ASP A 114 -17.61 29.72 -14.93
N ALA A 115 -18.34 29.55 -16.05
CA ALA A 115 -19.43 28.58 -16.13
C ALA A 115 -18.98 27.12 -15.96
N ASP A 116 -17.76 26.77 -16.40
CA ASP A 116 -17.25 25.40 -16.29
C ASP A 116 -16.92 25.08 -14.83
N ILE A 117 -16.26 26.02 -14.15
CA ILE A 117 -15.90 25.88 -12.73
C ILE A 117 -17.15 25.80 -11.86
N ILE A 118 -18.12 26.71 -12.05
CA ILE A 118 -19.39 26.69 -11.32
C ILE A 118 -20.10 25.35 -11.49
N THR A 119 -20.12 24.81 -12.71
CA THR A 119 -20.76 23.52 -13.01
C THR A 119 -20.05 22.37 -12.28
N LYS A 120 -18.72 22.34 -12.32
CA LYS A 120 -17.94 21.29 -11.65
C LYS A 120 -18.02 21.35 -10.13
N VAL A 121 -17.94 22.55 -9.54
CA VAL A 121 -18.15 22.74 -8.10
C VAL A 121 -19.52 22.23 -7.67
N ALA A 122 -20.57 22.51 -8.45
CA ALA A 122 -21.92 22.00 -8.16
C ALA A 122 -22.02 20.47 -8.27
N GLU A 123 -21.34 19.87 -9.26
CA GLU A 123 -21.26 18.41 -9.45
C GLU A 123 -20.57 17.73 -8.26
N TYR A 124 -19.38 18.20 -7.88
CA TYR A 124 -18.64 17.63 -6.75
C TYR A 124 -19.36 17.85 -5.43
N THR A 125 -19.95 19.04 -5.21
CA THR A 125 -20.76 19.34 -4.02
C THR A 125 -21.91 18.35 -3.91
N SER A 126 -22.66 18.15 -5.00
CA SER A 126 -23.78 17.19 -5.01
C SER A 126 -23.34 15.75 -4.78
N THR A 127 -22.13 15.37 -5.20
CA THR A 127 -21.61 14.02 -5.04
C THR A 127 -21.09 13.79 -3.61
N ARG A 128 -20.35 14.75 -3.06
CA ARG A 128 -19.93 14.79 -1.66
C ARG A 128 -21.12 14.68 -0.72
N ASP A 129 -22.14 15.51 -0.93
CA ASP A 129 -23.33 15.57 -0.05
C ASP A 129 -24.18 14.28 -0.12
N ALA A 130 -23.97 13.43 -1.14
CA ALA A 130 -24.62 12.13 -1.28
C ALA A 130 -23.80 10.97 -0.67
N CYS A 131 -22.55 11.20 -0.28
CA CYS A 131 -21.73 10.20 0.39
C CYS A 131 -22.25 9.93 1.81
N VAL A 132 -22.02 8.72 2.29
CA VAL A 132 -22.42 8.27 3.63
C VAL A 132 -21.17 8.06 4.48
N ARG A 133 -21.27 8.41 5.77
CA ARG A 133 -20.18 8.16 6.73
C ARG A 133 -19.98 6.65 6.87
N VAL A 134 -18.75 6.19 6.69
CA VAL A 134 -18.33 4.82 6.98
C VAL A 134 -18.33 4.63 8.50
N ASN A 135 -18.84 3.49 8.96
CA ASN A 135 -18.68 3.09 10.35
C ASN A 135 -17.26 2.56 10.55
N VAL A 136 -16.42 3.28 11.30
CA VAL A 136 -15.02 2.89 11.59
C VAL A 136 -14.94 1.50 12.22
N ASN A 137 -15.94 1.12 13.03
CA ASN A 137 -16.01 -0.19 13.67
C ASN A 137 -16.37 -1.35 12.71
N GLU A 138 -16.66 -1.03 11.45
CA GLU A 138 -16.94 -1.99 10.36
C GLU A 138 -15.93 -1.83 9.21
N VAL A 139 -14.72 -1.37 9.52
CA VAL A 139 -13.58 -1.39 8.58
C VAL A 139 -12.78 -2.65 8.81
N THR A 140 -12.55 -3.41 7.74
CA THR A 140 -11.76 -4.64 7.78
C THR A 140 -10.28 -4.32 7.51
N HIS A 141 -9.35 -5.01 8.18
CA HIS A 141 -7.91 -4.88 7.94
C HIS A 141 -7.39 -6.20 7.38
N ILE A 142 -6.87 -6.15 6.15
CA ILE A 142 -6.26 -7.30 5.48
C ILE A 142 -4.75 -7.16 5.42
N PHE A 143 -4.04 -8.28 5.35
CA PHE A 143 -2.59 -8.23 5.16
C PHE A 143 -2.05 -9.37 4.30
N TYR A 144 -0.88 -9.12 3.75
CA TYR A 144 -0.04 -10.05 3.00
C TYR A 144 1.39 -10.01 3.57
N HIS A 145 2.18 -11.03 3.24
CA HIS A 145 3.64 -10.95 3.30
C HIS A 145 4.19 -10.60 1.90
N SER A 146 5.49 -10.78 1.67
CA SER A 146 6.05 -10.76 0.32
C SER A 146 5.39 -11.80 -0.59
N LEU A 147 5.25 -11.46 -1.87
CA LEU A 147 4.57 -12.32 -2.84
C LEU A 147 5.49 -13.33 -3.51
N VAL A 148 4.94 -14.52 -3.78
CA VAL A 148 5.56 -15.55 -4.60
C VAL A 148 5.35 -15.23 -6.08
N VAL A 149 6.46 -15.00 -6.78
CA VAL A 149 6.52 -14.84 -8.25
C VAL A 149 6.60 -16.21 -8.92
N ASP A 150 7.37 -17.14 -8.33
CA ASP A 150 7.55 -18.51 -8.85
C ASP A 150 7.08 -19.56 -7.84
N PRO A 151 5.83 -20.08 -8.00
CA PRO A 151 5.27 -21.12 -7.14
C PRO A 151 6.09 -22.42 -7.09
N GLN A 152 6.82 -22.77 -8.16
CA GLN A 152 7.63 -23.99 -8.17
C GLN A 152 8.78 -23.88 -7.18
N LYS A 153 9.47 -22.73 -7.18
CA LYS A 153 10.54 -22.45 -6.21
C LYS A 153 10.03 -22.27 -4.79
N ALA A 154 8.83 -21.73 -4.60
CA ALA A 154 8.30 -21.47 -3.26
C ALA A 154 7.77 -22.73 -2.57
N PHE A 155 7.03 -23.58 -3.28
CA PHE A 155 6.17 -24.61 -2.67
C PHE A 155 6.68 -26.05 -2.82
N TYR A 156 7.72 -26.29 -3.61
CA TYR A 156 8.17 -27.65 -3.95
C TYR A 156 9.64 -27.95 -3.61
N GLN A 157 10.29 -27.11 -2.80
CA GLN A 157 11.63 -27.42 -2.31
C GLN A 157 11.59 -28.50 -1.22
N ASP A 158 12.59 -29.38 -1.21
CA ASP A 158 12.75 -30.42 -0.18
C ASP A 158 13.50 -29.86 1.03
N ASN A 159 12.85 -28.95 1.78
CA ASN A 159 13.39 -28.39 3.01
C ASN A 159 12.31 -27.95 4.02
N ALA A 160 12.73 -27.70 5.25
CA ALA A 160 11.84 -27.44 6.39
C ALA A 160 11.00 -26.16 6.27
N GLN A 161 11.39 -25.20 5.42
CA GLN A 161 10.69 -23.92 5.29
C GLN A 161 9.54 -23.99 4.27
N THR A 162 9.49 -25.02 3.42
CA THR A 162 8.47 -25.17 2.36
C THR A 162 7.05 -25.13 2.92
N ALA A 163 6.80 -25.79 4.06
CA ALA A 163 5.49 -25.75 4.71
C ALA A 163 5.11 -24.32 5.16
N GLY A 164 6.08 -23.56 5.67
CA GLY A 164 5.88 -22.15 6.02
C GLY A 164 5.51 -21.30 4.81
N PHE A 165 6.25 -21.44 3.71
CA PHE A 165 5.95 -20.74 2.45
C PHE A 165 4.55 -21.09 1.91
N CYS A 166 4.16 -22.36 1.96
CA CYS A 166 2.81 -22.78 1.55
C CYS A 166 1.71 -22.09 2.38
N GLN A 167 1.96 -21.82 3.66
CA GLN A 167 0.98 -21.22 4.56
C GLN A 167 0.96 -19.70 4.52
N TRP A 168 2.12 -19.05 4.61
CA TRP A 168 2.20 -17.61 4.88
C TRP A 168 2.22 -16.75 3.62
N MET A 169 2.69 -17.31 2.50
CA MET A 169 2.91 -16.53 1.29
C MET A 169 1.71 -16.61 0.35
N THR A 170 1.49 -15.51 -0.36
CA THR A 170 0.48 -15.35 -1.43
C THR A 170 1.21 -15.24 -2.76
N THR A 171 0.66 -15.82 -3.82
CA THR A 171 1.25 -15.67 -5.15
C THR A 171 0.87 -14.31 -5.76
N VAL A 172 1.65 -13.83 -6.73
CA VAL A 172 1.31 -12.61 -7.49
C VAL A 172 -0.06 -12.75 -8.18
N ASP A 173 -0.36 -13.93 -8.73
CA ASP A 173 -1.64 -14.19 -9.39
C ASP A 173 -2.82 -14.13 -8.42
N GLU A 174 -2.68 -14.73 -7.24
CA GLU A 174 -3.70 -14.64 -6.18
C GLU A 174 -3.89 -13.22 -5.68
N PHE A 175 -2.81 -12.48 -5.44
CA PHE A 175 -2.87 -11.08 -5.01
C PHE A 175 -3.66 -10.22 -6.02
N ASN A 176 -3.33 -10.35 -7.31
CA ASN A 176 -4.02 -9.62 -8.38
C ASN A 176 -5.50 -10.00 -8.47
N ALA A 177 -5.81 -11.30 -8.40
CA ALA A 177 -7.19 -11.78 -8.47
C ALA A 177 -8.03 -11.36 -7.25
N ILE A 178 -7.45 -11.43 -6.05
CA ILE A 178 -8.10 -10.97 -4.80
C ILE A 178 -8.35 -9.46 -4.86
N THR A 179 -7.33 -8.68 -5.25
CA THR A 179 -7.42 -7.21 -5.35
C THR A 179 -8.52 -6.79 -6.32
N GLN A 180 -8.58 -7.40 -7.51
CA GLN A 180 -9.63 -7.15 -8.48
C GLN A 180 -11.03 -7.49 -7.94
N GLN A 181 -11.19 -8.65 -7.28
CA GLN A 181 -12.50 -9.05 -6.74
C GLN A 181 -12.96 -8.14 -5.60
N MET A 182 -12.05 -7.70 -4.73
CA MET A 182 -12.38 -6.73 -3.69
C MET A 182 -12.86 -5.41 -4.32
N TYR A 183 -12.14 -4.90 -5.31
CA TYR A 183 -12.55 -3.69 -6.05
C TYR A 183 -13.93 -3.86 -6.71
N ASP A 184 -14.17 -4.97 -7.41
CA ASP A 184 -15.46 -5.27 -8.06
C ASP A 184 -16.62 -5.38 -7.05
N ARG A 185 -16.32 -5.79 -5.81
CA ARG A 185 -17.26 -5.88 -4.68
C ARG A 185 -17.43 -4.55 -3.94
N GLY A 186 -16.81 -3.48 -4.42
CA GLY A 186 -16.97 -2.12 -3.91
C GLY A 186 -16.08 -1.78 -2.71
N TYR A 187 -15.02 -2.55 -2.46
CA TYR A 187 -14.04 -2.18 -1.45
C TYR A 187 -13.17 -1.01 -1.92
N VAL A 188 -12.89 -0.09 -1.01
CA VAL A 188 -12.07 1.11 -1.19
C VAL A 188 -11.02 1.11 -0.08
N MET A 189 -9.75 1.20 -0.44
CA MET A 189 -8.67 1.25 0.54
C MET A 189 -8.62 2.62 1.20
N VAL A 190 -8.52 2.63 2.52
CA VAL A 190 -8.31 3.82 3.36
C VAL A 190 -7.00 3.65 4.12
N SER A 191 -6.38 4.77 4.53
CA SER A 191 -5.23 4.72 5.42
C SER A 191 -5.69 4.27 6.81
N ILE A 192 -4.85 3.53 7.53
CA ILE A 192 -5.12 3.26 8.95
C ILE A 192 -5.26 4.55 9.77
N ASN A 193 -4.59 5.61 9.33
CA ASN A 193 -4.66 6.93 9.95
C ASN A 193 -5.99 7.66 9.67
N ASP A 194 -6.72 7.28 8.62
CA ASP A 194 -8.06 7.85 8.33
C ASP A 194 -9.12 7.35 9.32
N LEU A 195 -8.85 6.24 10.02
CA LEU A 195 -9.77 5.66 11.01
C LEU A 195 -9.86 6.50 12.28
N VAL A 196 -8.93 7.43 12.50
CA VAL A 196 -8.85 8.21 13.72
C VAL A 196 -8.55 9.68 13.44
N LYS A 197 -9.09 10.56 14.29
CA LYS A 197 -8.63 11.94 14.38
C LYS A 197 -7.63 12.03 15.52
N LYS A 198 -6.40 12.38 15.19
CA LYS A 198 -5.32 12.56 16.16
C LYS A 198 -5.27 14.02 16.61
N THR A 199 -5.39 14.28 17.90
CA THR A 199 -5.06 15.58 18.51
C THR A 199 -3.90 15.42 19.49
N VAL A 200 -3.12 16.48 19.69
CA VAL A 200 -1.97 16.47 20.58
C VAL A 200 -2.07 17.67 21.51
N ASP A 201 -2.04 17.41 22.81
CA ASP A 201 -2.02 18.44 23.85
C ASP A 201 -0.68 19.16 23.90
N ASP A 202 -0.62 20.31 24.57
CA ASP A 202 0.60 21.12 24.71
C ASP A 202 1.77 20.35 25.37
N ASP A 203 1.46 19.32 26.18
CA ASP A 203 2.46 18.46 26.84
C ASP A 203 2.91 17.26 25.99
N GLY A 204 2.37 17.11 24.79
CA GLY A 204 2.67 16.00 23.86
C GLY A 204 1.76 14.78 24.03
N THR A 205 0.77 14.82 24.93
CA THR A 205 -0.21 13.73 25.07
C THR A 205 -1.06 13.60 23.80
N VAL A 206 -1.13 12.39 23.26
CA VAL A 206 -1.86 12.08 22.03
C VAL A 206 -3.26 11.57 22.36
N HIS A 207 -4.26 12.18 21.73
CA HIS A 207 -5.67 11.83 21.80
C HIS A 207 -6.19 11.32 20.45
N TYR A 208 -7.10 10.34 20.50
CA TYR A 208 -7.76 9.76 19.33
C TYR A 208 -9.27 9.76 19.49
N GLU A 209 -9.95 10.22 18.44
CA GLU A 209 -11.39 10.04 18.23
C GLU A 209 -11.63 9.28 16.93
N GLU A 210 -12.84 8.77 16.71
CA GLU A 210 -13.17 8.15 15.42
C GLU A 210 -12.96 9.14 14.26
N GLY A 211 -12.33 8.63 13.20
CA GLY A 211 -12.17 9.30 11.93
C GLY A 211 -13.51 9.57 11.23
N ASP A 212 -13.42 10.40 10.20
CA ASP A 212 -14.55 10.75 9.33
C ASP A 212 -14.21 10.38 7.89
N ILE A 213 -14.68 9.21 7.48
CA ILE A 213 -14.53 8.70 6.11
C ILE A 213 -15.91 8.74 5.45
N TYR A 214 -16.01 9.38 4.29
CA TYR A 214 -17.25 9.47 3.52
C TYR A 214 -17.09 8.82 2.17
N LEU A 215 -17.89 7.78 1.91
CA LEU A 215 -17.88 7.06 0.63
C LEU A 215 -19.28 7.05 0.01
N PRO A 216 -19.39 6.88 -1.33
CA PRO A 216 -20.68 6.66 -1.95
C PRO A 216 -21.42 5.45 -1.35
N GLU A 217 -22.74 5.54 -1.29
CA GLU A 217 -23.58 4.46 -0.76
C GLU A 217 -23.26 3.11 -1.43
N GLY A 218 -22.95 2.10 -0.61
CA GLY A 218 -22.63 0.74 -1.05
C GLY A 218 -21.14 0.43 -1.21
N LYS A 219 -20.25 1.44 -1.19
CA LYS A 219 -18.80 1.21 -1.06
C LYS A 219 -18.44 0.82 0.37
N LYS A 220 -17.36 0.06 0.55
CA LYS A 220 -16.87 -0.47 1.84
C LYS A 220 -15.41 -0.09 2.04
N ALA A 221 -15.04 0.40 3.21
CA ALA A 221 -13.64 0.72 3.49
C ALA A 221 -12.86 -0.53 3.93
N PHE A 222 -11.56 -0.58 3.61
CA PHE A 222 -10.62 -1.53 4.20
C PHE A 222 -9.23 -0.91 4.37
N VAL A 223 -8.45 -1.46 5.29
CA VAL A 223 -7.03 -1.14 5.50
C VAL A 223 -6.15 -2.28 4.98
N LEU A 224 -5.01 -1.93 4.38
CA LEU A 224 -3.98 -2.87 3.93
C LEU A 224 -2.71 -2.71 4.77
N SER A 225 -2.14 -3.81 5.25
CA SER A 225 -0.74 -3.83 5.70
C SER A 225 0.06 -4.94 5.02
N LEU A 226 1.38 -4.77 4.99
CA LEU A 226 2.35 -5.73 4.51
C LEU A 226 3.26 -6.13 5.65
N ASP A 227 3.38 -7.43 5.93
CA ASP A 227 4.23 -7.96 6.98
C ASP A 227 5.56 -8.45 6.37
N ASP A 228 6.66 -8.30 7.11
CA ASP A 228 7.98 -8.85 6.77
C ASP A 228 8.53 -8.44 5.39
N LEU A 229 8.33 -7.20 4.95
CA LEU A 229 8.89 -6.69 3.69
C LEU A 229 10.41 -6.39 3.78
N SER A 230 11.15 -7.28 4.44
CA SER A 230 12.57 -7.18 4.76
C SER A 230 13.46 -8.09 3.89
N TYR A 231 12.87 -9.03 3.15
CA TYR A 231 13.56 -9.97 2.24
C TYR A 231 14.72 -10.70 2.91
N TYR A 232 14.35 -11.58 3.85
CA TYR A 232 15.27 -12.37 4.66
C TYR A 232 16.15 -13.29 3.82
N HIS A 233 17.33 -13.66 4.35
CA HIS A 233 18.18 -14.67 3.69
C HIS A 233 17.45 -16.00 3.50
N SER A 234 16.54 -16.33 4.42
CA SER A 234 15.69 -17.52 4.30
C SER A 234 14.81 -17.54 3.04
N TYR A 235 14.61 -16.38 2.38
CA TYR A 235 13.79 -16.25 1.17
C TYR A 235 14.62 -16.45 -0.11
N ASP A 236 15.94 -16.46 -0.02
CA ASP A 236 16.83 -16.56 -1.17
C ASP A 236 16.53 -17.82 -1.99
N GLY A 237 16.40 -17.63 -3.31
CA GLY A 237 16.10 -18.71 -4.25
C GLY A 237 14.69 -19.28 -4.16
N ARG A 238 13.77 -18.70 -3.38
CA ARG A 238 12.38 -19.19 -3.23
C ARG A 238 11.37 -18.55 -4.18
N GLY A 239 11.84 -17.84 -5.20
CA GLY A 239 10.95 -17.26 -6.21
C GLY A 239 10.18 -16.05 -5.72
N ILE A 240 10.73 -15.29 -4.78
CA ILE A 240 10.25 -13.98 -4.32
C ILE A 240 11.23 -12.91 -4.84
N ALA A 241 10.80 -11.64 -4.89
CA ALA A 241 11.71 -10.51 -5.09
C ALA A 241 12.91 -10.56 -4.10
N SER A 242 14.07 -10.06 -4.53
CA SER A 242 15.28 -10.01 -3.69
C SER A 242 15.29 -8.80 -2.75
N LYS A 243 14.77 -7.66 -3.22
CA LYS A 243 14.68 -6.41 -2.45
C LYS A 243 13.77 -5.38 -3.12
N MET A 244 13.42 -4.33 -2.39
CA MET A 244 12.83 -3.11 -2.97
C MET A 244 13.94 -2.20 -3.50
N VAL A 245 13.70 -1.53 -4.63
CA VAL A 245 14.60 -0.55 -5.23
C VAL A 245 13.81 0.65 -5.75
N VAL A 246 14.49 1.75 -6.08
CA VAL A 246 13.86 2.88 -6.78
C VAL A 246 14.04 2.67 -8.29
N GLY A 247 12.92 2.64 -9.03
CA GLY A 247 12.91 2.53 -10.47
C GLY A 247 13.41 3.79 -11.18
N ASP A 248 13.64 3.69 -12.50
CA ASP A 248 14.10 4.82 -13.32
C ASP A 248 13.12 6.00 -13.34
N ASP A 249 11.85 5.73 -13.05
CA ASP A 249 10.77 6.73 -12.92
C ASP A 249 10.71 7.38 -11.52
N GLY A 250 11.59 6.97 -10.60
CA GLY A 250 11.63 7.44 -9.22
C GLY A 250 10.63 6.76 -8.28
N LYS A 251 9.84 5.79 -8.76
CA LYS A 251 8.86 5.05 -7.95
C LYS A 251 9.46 3.81 -7.29
N PRO A 252 8.92 3.35 -6.15
CA PRO A 252 9.32 2.08 -5.57
C PRO A 252 8.97 0.90 -6.50
N THR A 253 9.92 0.01 -6.70
CA THR A 253 9.75 -1.24 -7.46
C THR A 253 10.56 -2.36 -6.81
N CYS A 254 10.51 -3.57 -7.36
CA CYS A 254 11.24 -4.71 -6.83
C CYS A 254 12.39 -5.12 -7.75
N GLU A 255 13.48 -5.57 -7.16
CA GLU A 255 14.49 -6.38 -7.84
C GLU A 255 14.07 -7.86 -7.79
N TYR A 256 14.24 -8.58 -8.89
CA TYR A 256 14.01 -10.03 -8.98
C TYR A 256 15.15 -10.71 -9.71
N ILE A 257 15.61 -11.85 -9.18
CA ILE A 257 16.71 -12.64 -9.74
C ILE A 257 16.12 -13.83 -10.49
N GLN A 258 16.34 -13.86 -11.81
CA GLN A 258 15.91 -14.94 -12.69
C GLN A 258 16.78 -16.20 -12.54
N ASP A 259 16.32 -17.32 -13.09
CA ASP A 259 17.02 -18.62 -13.01
C ASP A 259 18.45 -18.60 -13.52
N ASP A 260 18.72 -17.79 -14.54
CA ASP A 260 20.06 -17.65 -15.13
C ASP A 260 20.95 -16.63 -14.39
N GLY A 261 20.46 -16.07 -13.28
CA GLY A 261 21.13 -15.04 -12.50
C GLY A 261 20.91 -13.62 -13.02
N THR A 262 20.12 -13.43 -14.08
CA THR A 262 19.79 -12.09 -14.58
C THR A 262 18.96 -11.34 -13.54
N VAL A 263 19.39 -10.12 -13.23
CA VAL A 263 18.68 -9.20 -12.35
C VAL A 263 17.74 -8.33 -13.19
N VAL A 264 16.46 -8.32 -12.83
CA VAL A 264 15.43 -7.49 -13.45
C VAL A 264 14.69 -6.67 -12.40
N THR A 265 14.11 -5.55 -12.81
CA THR A 265 13.25 -4.73 -11.95
C THR A 265 11.80 -4.75 -12.45
N GLY A 266 10.84 -4.70 -11.54
CA GLY A 266 9.43 -4.73 -11.90
C GLY A 266 8.48 -4.97 -10.74
N ALA A 267 7.19 -5.15 -11.07
CA ALA A 267 6.12 -5.39 -10.12
C ALA A 267 6.11 -6.86 -9.65
N TYR A 268 7.09 -7.20 -8.82
CA TYR A 268 7.29 -8.55 -8.28
C TYR A 268 6.82 -8.73 -6.83
N ASP A 269 6.25 -7.68 -6.22
CA ASP A 269 5.71 -7.70 -4.87
C ASP A 269 4.59 -6.65 -4.68
N CYS A 270 3.98 -6.63 -3.50
CA CYS A 270 2.75 -5.93 -3.19
C CYS A 270 2.77 -4.43 -3.52
N ILE A 271 3.85 -3.70 -3.19
CA ILE A 271 3.92 -2.24 -3.36
C ILE A 271 3.74 -1.84 -4.84
N PRO A 272 4.64 -2.24 -5.77
CA PRO A 272 4.50 -1.85 -7.16
C PRO A 272 3.24 -2.40 -7.83
N LEU A 273 2.74 -3.58 -7.42
CA LEU A 273 1.49 -4.13 -7.96
C LEU A 273 0.26 -3.32 -7.51
N MET A 274 0.20 -2.93 -6.24
CA MET A 274 -0.89 -2.09 -5.71
C MET A 274 -0.82 -0.68 -6.29
N ASP A 275 0.37 -0.08 -6.41
CA ASP A 275 0.52 1.25 -7.00
C ASP A 275 0.07 1.26 -8.48
N GLN A 276 0.43 0.23 -9.26
CA GLN A 276 -0.07 0.07 -10.64
C GLN A 276 -1.60 -0.13 -10.68
N PHE A 277 -2.16 -0.89 -9.74
CA PHE A 277 -3.60 -1.08 -9.64
C PHE A 277 -4.32 0.26 -9.35
N ILE A 278 -3.79 1.07 -8.42
CA ILE A 278 -4.34 2.38 -8.07
C ILE A 278 -4.23 3.36 -9.23
N GLU A 279 -3.11 3.35 -9.97
CA GLU A 279 -2.95 4.19 -11.16
C GLU A 279 -3.99 3.87 -12.24
N ALA A 280 -4.35 2.59 -12.40
CA ALA A 280 -5.42 2.15 -13.30
C ALA A 280 -6.84 2.38 -12.73
N HIS A 281 -6.98 2.38 -11.41
CA HIS A 281 -8.24 2.46 -10.68
C HIS A 281 -8.16 3.49 -9.53
N PRO A 282 -8.12 4.81 -9.83
CA PRO A 282 -7.98 5.84 -8.78
C PRO A 282 -9.16 5.84 -7.80
N ASP A 283 -10.34 5.34 -8.19
CA ASP A 283 -11.49 5.18 -7.30
C ASP A 283 -11.40 3.93 -6.39
N ALA A 284 -10.30 3.17 -6.43
CA ALA A 284 -10.03 2.09 -5.49
C ALA A 284 -9.50 2.58 -4.13
N VAL A 285 -9.09 3.86 -4.02
CA VAL A 285 -8.51 4.45 -2.81
C VAL A 285 -9.25 5.70 -2.37
N TYR A 286 -9.33 5.91 -1.07
CA TYR A 286 -9.81 7.14 -0.45
C TYR A 286 -8.65 8.10 -0.29
N HIS A 287 -8.75 9.31 -0.85
CA HIS A 287 -7.79 10.41 -0.69
C HIS A 287 -6.34 10.00 -1.00
N ASN A 288 -6.15 9.21 -2.08
CA ASN A 288 -4.85 8.63 -2.46
C ASN A 288 -4.19 7.73 -1.40
N ALA A 289 -4.96 7.17 -0.47
CA ALA A 289 -4.45 6.28 0.57
C ALA A 289 -3.58 5.13 0.00
N ARG A 290 -2.59 4.74 0.80
CA ARG A 290 -1.74 3.56 0.62
C ARG A 290 -1.74 2.70 1.88
N GLY A 291 -1.16 1.51 1.79
CA GLY A 291 -1.04 0.60 2.92
C GLY A 291 0.07 1.00 3.90
N THR A 292 0.23 0.16 4.93
CA THR A 292 1.30 0.25 5.92
C THR A 292 2.27 -0.92 5.78
N VAL A 293 3.56 -0.65 5.68
CA VAL A 293 4.64 -1.65 5.59
C VAL A 293 5.23 -1.90 6.98
N ALA A 294 5.04 -3.09 7.52
CA ALA A 294 5.61 -3.53 8.79
C ALA A 294 7.01 -4.11 8.55
N LEU A 295 8.02 -3.51 9.20
CA LEU A 295 9.41 -3.92 9.04
C LEU A 295 9.97 -4.51 10.32
N THR A 296 10.64 -5.64 10.14
CA THR A 296 11.60 -6.18 11.10
C THR A 296 12.97 -5.54 10.92
N GLY A 297 13.96 -5.94 11.73
CA GLY A 297 15.30 -5.39 11.66
C GLY A 297 16.44 -6.39 11.70
N TYR A 298 16.25 -7.65 12.12
CA TYR A 298 17.36 -8.59 12.34
C TYR A 298 18.16 -8.96 11.09
N ASP A 299 17.53 -8.94 9.91
CA ASP A 299 18.18 -9.14 8.60
C ASP A 299 18.36 -7.81 7.83
N GLY A 300 18.02 -6.70 8.49
CA GLY A 300 17.84 -5.38 7.88
C GLY A 300 16.44 -5.15 7.32
N ILE A 301 16.29 -4.13 6.47
CA ILE A 301 14.99 -3.68 5.94
C ILE A 301 14.98 -3.67 4.41
N LEU A 302 13.82 -3.92 3.81
CA LEU A 302 13.59 -3.75 2.36
C LEU A 302 14.59 -4.53 1.47
N GLY A 303 15.28 -5.53 2.03
CA GLY A 303 16.30 -6.35 1.37
C GLY A 303 17.73 -5.81 1.46
N TYR A 304 17.95 -4.78 2.26
CA TYR A 304 19.25 -4.21 2.59
C TYR A 304 19.69 -4.65 3.99
N ARG A 305 20.97 -4.99 4.16
CA ARG A 305 21.51 -5.53 5.41
C ARG A 305 21.91 -4.41 6.38
N THR A 306 20.89 -3.75 6.91
CA THR A 306 21.02 -2.52 7.73
C THR A 306 21.14 -2.77 9.23
N ASP A 307 21.06 -4.03 9.68
CA ASP A 307 21.23 -4.32 11.09
C ASP A 307 22.67 -4.07 11.57
N GLY A 308 22.82 -3.57 12.80
CA GLY A 308 24.13 -3.26 13.37
C GLY A 308 25.05 -4.47 13.47
N ASP A 309 24.47 -5.67 13.60
CA ASP A 309 25.21 -6.92 13.76
C ASP A 309 26.02 -7.25 12.48
N TYR A 310 25.58 -6.82 11.28
CA TYR A 310 26.40 -6.92 10.06
C TYR A 310 27.63 -6.02 10.08
N LYS A 311 27.54 -4.86 10.74
CA LYS A 311 28.65 -3.89 10.85
C LYS A 311 29.70 -4.37 11.83
N THR A 312 29.27 -4.85 12.99
CA THR A 312 30.17 -5.34 14.05
C THR A 312 30.66 -6.76 13.78
N ARG A 313 29.91 -7.53 12.98
CA ARG A 313 30.08 -8.97 12.77
C ARG A 313 29.95 -9.77 14.08
N GLU A 314 29.05 -9.32 14.95
CA GLU A 314 28.73 -9.95 16.23
C GLU A 314 27.31 -10.52 16.17
N ASP A 315 27.03 -11.60 16.90
CA ASP A 315 25.68 -12.19 17.03
C ASP A 315 24.95 -12.54 15.72
N LEU A 316 25.72 -12.76 14.64
CA LEU A 316 25.21 -13.17 13.33
C LEU A 316 24.74 -14.63 13.31
N THR A 317 23.69 -14.90 12.54
CA THR A 317 23.26 -16.26 12.19
C THR A 317 24.16 -16.87 11.10
N ASP A 318 24.12 -18.19 10.95
CA ASP A 318 24.93 -18.90 9.95
C ASP A 318 24.69 -18.38 8.52
N ASP A 319 23.44 -18.06 8.17
CA ASP A 319 23.08 -17.55 6.84
C ASP A 319 23.63 -16.12 6.62
N GLN A 320 23.61 -15.28 7.65
CA GLN A 320 24.17 -13.92 7.59
C GLN A 320 25.69 -13.94 7.45
N VAL A 321 26.38 -14.85 8.15
CA VAL A 321 27.83 -15.06 8.00
C VAL A 321 28.14 -15.53 6.58
N ALA A 322 27.42 -16.52 6.07
CA ALA A 322 27.61 -17.04 4.71
C ALA A 322 27.40 -15.95 3.65
N TRP A 323 26.39 -15.08 3.84
CA TRP A 323 26.16 -13.96 2.95
C TRP A 323 27.31 -12.95 2.99
N LEU A 324 27.83 -12.57 4.16
CA LEU A 324 28.97 -11.65 4.28
C LEU A 324 30.26 -12.23 3.68
N ASP A 325 30.48 -13.53 3.81
CA ASP A 325 31.63 -14.21 3.18
C ASP A 325 31.53 -14.20 1.65
N ALA A 326 30.31 -14.25 1.10
CA ALA A 326 30.05 -14.14 -0.34
C ALA A 326 30.11 -12.69 -0.86
N HIS A 327 29.99 -11.69 0.03
CA HIS A 327 30.00 -10.26 -0.29
C HIS A 327 31.15 -9.53 0.44
N PRO A 328 32.42 -9.79 0.08
CA PRO A 328 33.58 -9.21 0.76
C PRO A 328 33.69 -7.68 0.64
N ASP A 329 32.94 -7.09 -0.29
CA ASP A 329 32.82 -5.66 -0.54
C ASP A 329 31.60 -5.01 0.15
N PHE A 330 30.90 -5.75 1.02
CA PHE A 330 29.81 -5.23 1.83
C PHE A 330 30.21 -3.96 2.60
N ASP A 331 29.35 -2.93 2.48
CA ASP A 331 29.48 -1.66 3.18
C ASP A 331 28.14 -1.34 3.86
N TRP A 332 28.12 -1.44 5.19
CA TRP A 332 26.94 -1.20 6.00
C TRP A 332 26.44 0.24 5.89
N ASP A 333 27.33 1.24 5.82
CA ASP A 333 26.91 2.64 5.75
C ASP A 333 26.20 2.91 4.41
N LYS A 334 26.69 2.28 3.32
CA LYS A 334 26.05 2.33 2.00
C LYS A 334 24.70 1.61 1.94
N GLU A 335 24.58 0.44 2.59
CA GLU A 335 23.31 -0.30 2.67
C GLU A 335 22.24 0.51 3.41
N CYS A 336 22.62 1.18 4.51
CA CYS A 336 21.74 2.12 5.20
C CYS A 336 21.32 3.32 4.34
N GLU A 337 22.24 3.89 3.56
CA GLU A 337 21.95 5.00 2.64
C GLU A 337 20.94 4.60 1.56
N GLU A 338 21.15 3.46 0.90
CA GLU A 338 20.26 2.98 -0.16
C GLU A 338 18.90 2.52 0.40
N ALA A 339 18.88 1.83 1.55
CA ALA A 339 17.64 1.47 2.23
C ALA A 339 16.80 2.72 2.57
N LYS A 340 17.46 3.78 3.07
CA LYS A 340 16.82 5.06 3.36
C LYS A 340 16.23 5.70 2.10
N LYS A 341 16.96 5.69 0.99
CA LYS A 341 16.48 6.22 -0.30
C LYS A 341 15.23 5.49 -0.78
N VAL A 342 15.19 4.16 -0.66
CA VAL A 342 14.00 3.36 -1.00
C VAL A 342 12.85 3.66 -0.05
N ALA A 343 13.11 3.73 1.26
CA ALA A 343 12.08 4.06 2.25
C ALA A 343 11.50 5.47 2.04
N ASP A 344 12.31 6.45 1.66
CA ASP A 344 11.86 7.80 1.33
C ASP A 344 11.02 7.80 0.04
N ALA A 345 11.35 6.99 -0.97
CA ALA A 345 10.52 6.82 -2.17
C ALA A 345 9.16 6.16 -1.87
N ILE A 346 9.14 5.11 -1.02
CA ILE A 346 7.91 4.45 -0.56
C ILE A 346 6.98 5.46 0.14
N LYS A 347 7.53 6.30 1.04
CA LYS A 347 6.74 7.37 1.70
C LYS A 347 6.27 8.45 0.74
N ALA A 348 7.11 8.83 -0.23
CA ALA A 348 6.75 9.84 -1.22
C ALA A 348 5.54 9.41 -2.07
N ASP A 349 5.37 8.11 -2.31
CA ASP A 349 4.18 7.57 -2.98
C ASP A 349 2.95 7.42 -2.06
N GLY A 350 3.11 7.68 -0.76
CA GLY A 350 2.04 7.75 0.24
C GLY A 350 1.96 6.59 1.21
N TRP A 351 2.83 5.58 1.10
CA TRP A 351 2.86 4.46 2.04
C TRP A 351 3.37 4.89 3.41
N THR A 352 2.92 4.18 4.45
CA THR A 352 3.39 4.38 5.83
C THR A 352 4.18 3.17 6.31
N PHE A 353 4.95 3.32 7.38
CA PHE A 353 5.70 2.23 7.99
C PHE A 353 5.18 1.89 9.39
N ALA A 354 5.36 0.65 9.80
CA ALA A 354 5.10 0.14 11.15
C ALA A 354 6.31 -0.65 11.66
N SER A 355 6.45 -0.71 12.98
CA SER A 355 7.30 -1.73 13.60
C SER A 355 6.66 -3.10 13.47
N HIS A 356 7.45 -4.08 13.06
CA HIS A 356 7.11 -5.50 13.20
C HIS A 356 7.99 -6.19 14.24
N THR A 357 8.46 -5.42 15.26
CA THR A 357 9.56 -5.75 16.18
C THR A 357 10.91 -5.87 15.45
N TRP A 358 12.06 -5.75 16.13
CA TRP A 358 13.34 -5.94 15.45
C TRP A 358 13.57 -7.42 15.09
N GLY A 359 13.37 -8.32 16.04
CA GLY A 359 13.69 -9.75 15.93
C GLY A 359 12.51 -10.65 15.55
N HIS A 360 11.41 -10.08 15.05
CA HIS A 360 10.18 -10.81 14.72
C HIS A 360 9.64 -11.62 15.92
N ILE A 361 9.64 -11.01 17.11
CA ILE A 361 9.35 -11.68 18.39
C ILE A 361 7.86 -11.72 18.72
N ARG A 362 7.43 -12.82 19.34
CA ARG A 362 6.10 -12.99 19.94
C ARG A 362 5.98 -12.17 21.24
N VAL A 363 5.66 -10.88 21.12
CA VAL A 363 5.69 -9.90 22.23
C VAL A 363 4.87 -10.37 23.45
N GLY A 364 3.71 -10.99 23.24
CA GLY A 364 2.87 -11.52 24.32
C GLY A 364 3.55 -12.63 25.15
N ASP A 365 4.46 -13.40 24.56
CA ASP A 365 5.16 -14.52 25.22
C ASP A 365 6.51 -14.13 25.87
N LYS A 366 7.10 -12.98 25.48
CA LYS A 366 8.43 -12.57 25.95
C LYS A 366 8.38 -11.82 27.28
N PRO A 367 9.42 -11.93 28.13
CA PRO A 367 9.56 -11.08 29.31
C PRO A 367 9.82 -9.62 28.89
N ILE A 368 9.48 -8.67 29.75
CA ILE A 368 9.54 -7.23 29.42
C ILE A 368 10.95 -6.79 29.00
N GLU A 369 12.00 -7.34 29.60
CA GLU A 369 13.39 -7.00 29.27
C GLU A 369 13.77 -7.40 27.84
N THR A 370 13.22 -8.52 27.34
CA THR A 370 13.40 -8.92 25.93
C THR A 370 12.68 -7.97 24.99
N ILE A 371 11.47 -7.53 25.35
CA ILE A 371 10.70 -6.56 24.55
C ILE A 371 11.45 -5.22 24.53
N GLN A 372 12.02 -4.81 25.65
CA GLN A 372 12.81 -3.58 25.77
C GLN A 372 14.05 -3.62 24.88
N ALA A 373 14.85 -4.68 24.96
CA ALA A 373 16.04 -4.85 24.13
C ALA A 373 15.71 -4.90 22.63
N ASP A 374 14.63 -5.61 22.27
CA ASP A 374 14.17 -5.69 20.88
C ASP A 374 13.69 -4.33 20.35
N THR A 375 12.90 -3.61 21.14
CA THR A 375 12.42 -2.27 20.80
C THR A 375 13.58 -1.29 20.66
N GLU A 376 14.58 -1.37 21.54
CA GLU A 376 15.79 -0.54 21.46
C GLU A 376 16.56 -0.80 20.15
N LYS A 377 16.75 -2.08 19.75
CA LYS A 377 17.35 -2.40 18.46
C LYS A 377 16.52 -1.85 17.29
N TRP A 378 15.19 -1.96 17.33
CA TRP A 378 14.32 -1.41 16.29
C TRP A 378 14.45 0.12 16.18
N LEU A 379 14.43 0.82 17.31
CA LEU A 379 14.60 2.28 17.37
C LEU A 379 16.00 2.74 16.93
N THR A 380 17.00 1.88 17.08
CA THR A 380 18.39 2.17 16.69
C THR A 380 18.64 1.95 15.20
N TYR A 381 18.17 0.82 14.65
CA TYR A 381 18.58 0.38 13.31
C TYR A 381 17.50 0.49 12.24
N VAL A 382 16.22 0.51 12.62
CA VAL A 382 15.10 0.59 11.66
C VAL A 382 14.50 1.98 11.63
N ALA A 383 14.05 2.48 12.79
CA ALA A 383 13.31 3.75 12.89
C ALA A 383 14.00 4.94 12.19
N PRO A 384 15.33 5.16 12.32
CA PRO A 384 15.98 6.31 11.69
C PRO A 384 15.98 6.26 10.16
N LEU A 385 15.97 5.05 9.56
CA LEU A 385 15.99 4.87 8.11
C LEU A 385 14.62 5.18 7.49
N ILE A 386 13.55 4.82 8.18
CA ILE A 386 12.16 5.02 7.72
C ILE A 386 11.55 6.35 8.18
N GLY A 387 12.15 7.05 9.15
CA GLY A 387 11.62 8.29 9.72
C GLY A 387 10.69 8.08 10.93
N GLY A 388 10.81 6.94 11.61
CA GLY A 388 9.99 6.55 12.76
C GLY A 388 8.62 5.97 12.39
N SER A 389 7.90 5.50 13.40
CA SER A 389 6.51 5.07 13.30
C SER A 389 5.86 5.08 14.69
N ASP A 390 4.56 5.39 14.76
CA ASP A 390 3.73 5.18 15.95
C ASP A 390 2.82 3.94 15.82
N ILE A 391 3.06 3.10 14.81
CA ILE A 391 2.31 1.87 14.54
C ILE A 391 3.20 0.67 14.90
N ILE A 392 2.65 -0.26 15.68
CA ILE A 392 3.21 -1.60 15.86
C ILE A 392 2.22 -2.65 15.36
N ILE A 393 2.71 -3.46 14.44
CA ILE A 393 2.02 -4.65 13.96
C ILE A 393 2.70 -5.83 14.65
N PHE A 394 1.97 -6.60 15.45
CA PHE A 394 2.57 -7.67 16.24
C PHE A 394 2.95 -8.86 15.35
N ALA A 395 4.24 -9.22 15.39
CA ALA A 395 4.76 -10.44 14.80
C ALA A 395 3.97 -11.67 15.27
N HIS A 396 3.76 -12.62 14.34
CA HIS A 396 2.92 -13.81 14.56
C HIS A 396 1.46 -13.51 14.95
N GLY A 397 1.02 -12.27 14.82
CA GLY A 397 -0.33 -11.82 15.16
C GLY A 397 -0.68 -11.85 16.64
N GLN A 398 0.31 -12.05 17.53
CA GLN A 398 0.04 -12.21 18.95
C GLN A 398 -0.30 -10.87 19.62
N ASP A 399 -1.49 -10.82 20.20
CA ASP A 399 -1.97 -9.67 20.95
C ASP A 399 -1.32 -9.56 22.36
N LEU A 400 -1.34 -8.36 22.94
CA LEU A 400 -0.92 -8.08 24.32
C LEU A 400 -1.98 -8.41 25.37
N SER A 401 -3.24 -8.55 24.95
CA SER A 401 -4.38 -8.83 25.83
C SER A 401 -5.45 -9.64 25.10
N ASP A 402 -6.47 -10.08 25.84
CA ASP A 402 -7.70 -10.60 25.25
C ASP A 402 -8.53 -9.48 24.58
N TRP A 403 -9.79 -9.76 24.24
CA TRP A 403 -10.69 -8.83 23.54
C TRP A 403 -11.01 -7.53 24.31
N HIS A 404 -10.71 -7.45 25.61
CA HIS A 404 -10.92 -6.22 26.39
C HIS A 404 -9.90 -5.14 26.04
N ASP A 405 -10.22 -3.90 26.42
CA ASP A 405 -9.35 -2.73 26.25
C ASP A 405 -7.98 -2.95 26.91
N TYR A 406 -6.94 -2.43 26.26
CA TYR A 406 -5.64 -2.29 26.91
C TYR A 406 -5.71 -1.33 28.08
N THR A 407 -5.01 -1.69 29.16
CA THR A 407 -4.89 -0.87 30.37
C THR A 407 -3.41 -0.59 30.65
N MET A 408 -3.13 0.53 31.29
CA MET A 408 -1.76 0.88 31.70
C MET A 408 -1.20 -0.04 32.80
N ASP A 409 -2.02 -0.93 33.38
CA ASP A 409 -1.57 -1.99 34.28
C ASP A 409 -0.84 -3.12 33.53
N ASN A 410 -1.05 -3.24 32.22
CA ASN A 410 -0.27 -4.15 31.37
C ASN A 410 1.09 -3.51 31.09
N GLU A 411 2.14 -4.02 31.76
CA GLU A 411 3.50 -3.48 31.67
C GLU A 411 4.06 -3.42 30.23
N LYS A 412 3.65 -4.36 29.36
CA LYS A 412 4.10 -4.41 27.96
C LYS A 412 3.47 -3.31 27.13
N PHE A 413 2.16 -3.12 27.30
CA PHE A 413 1.43 -2.03 26.66
C PHE A 413 1.95 -0.67 27.16
N ALA A 414 2.08 -0.49 28.48
CA ALA A 414 2.60 0.74 29.08
C ALA A 414 4.00 1.07 28.56
N TYR A 415 4.88 0.08 28.44
CA TYR A 415 6.20 0.26 27.87
C TYR A 415 6.14 0.67 26.40
N LEU A 416 5.47 -0.08 25.52
CA LEU A 416 5.37 0.25 24.10
C LEU A 416 4.75 1.64 23.88
N LYS A 417 3.71 1.98 24.64
CA LYS A 417 3.10 3.31 24.64
C LYS A 417 4.11 4.40 25.03
N SER A 418 4.96 4.15 26.02
CA SER A 418 6.03 5.09 26.42
C SER A 418 7.11 5.29 25.34
N GLN A 419 7.24 4.36 24.39
CA GLN A 419 8.14 4.48 23.24
C GLN A 419 7.49 5.21 22.05
N GLY A 420 6.25 5.70 22.21
CA GLY A 420 5.55 6.48 21.18
C GLY A 420 4.62 5.67 20.28
N PHE A 421 4.47 4.36 20.50
CA PHE A 421 3.48 3.55 19.79
C PHE A 421 2.06 3.89 20.26
N ASN A 422 1.15 4.01 19.32
CA ASN A 422 -0.24 4.43 19.54
C ASN A 422 -1.25 3.59 18.75
N ILE A 423 -0.81 2.91 17.70
CA ILE A 423 -1.63 2.06 16.85
C ILE A 423 -1.10 0.63 16.95
N TYR A 424 -1.97 -0.32 17.31
CA TYR A 424 -1.60 -1.69 17.63
C TYR A 424 -2.41 -2.66 16.77
N CYS A 425 -1.74 -3.55 16.03
CA CYS A 425 -2.44 -4.50 15.17
C CYS A 425 -2.07 -5.95 15.46
N ASN A 426 -3.07 -6.77 15.76
CA ASN A 426 -2.95 -8.22 15.99
C ASN A 426 -3.59 -9.00 14.84
N VAL A 427 -3.56 -10.34 14.88
CA VAL A 427 -4.34 -11.18 13.96
C VAL A 427 -5.40 -11.93 14.75
N ASP A 428 -6.66 -11.71 14.40
CA ASP A 428 -7.81 -12.45 14.95
C ASP A 428 -8.64 -13.15 13.85
N SER A 429 -8.45 -12.73 12.60
CA SER A 429 -9.23 -13.12 11.43
C SER A 429 -10.74 -12.92 11.59
N SER A 430 -11.17 -12.01 12.46
CA SER A 430 -12.55 -11.57 12.54
C SER A 430 -12.86 -10.65 11.35
N GLN A 431 -14.12 -10.54 10.95
CA GLN A 431 -14.47 -9.63 9.86
C GLN A 431 -14.17 -8.17 10.25
N TYR A 432 -14.51 -7.80 11.49
CA TYR A 432 -14.29 -6.49 12.07
C TYR A 432 -13.84 -6.61 13.53
N PHE A 433 -12.71 -5.99 13.85
CA PHE A 433 -12.27 -5.74 15.22
C PHE A 433 -11.50 -4.42 15.23
N VAL A 434 -12.16 -3.37 15.72
CA VAL A 434 -11.60 -2.02 15.82
C VAL A 434 -11.94 -1.47 17.20
N GLN A 435 -10.93 -0.95 17.88
CA GLN A 435 -11.06 -0.27 19.16
C GLN A 435 -10.36 1.09 19.04
N VAL A 436 -11.16 2.13 18.79
CA VAL A 436 -10.70 3.52 18.95
C VAL A 436 -10.92 3.91 20.41
N ARG A 437 -9.85 4.26 21.11
CA ARG A 437 -9.87 4.77 22.48
C ARG A 437 -9.10 6.09 22.51
N ASP A 438 -9.34 6.88 23.55
CA ASP A 438 -8.73 8.19 23.72
C ASP A 438 -7.22 8.17 23.50
N ASN A 439 -6.51 7.14 23.95
CA ASN A 439 -5.06 7.06 23.86
C ASN A 439 -4.53 6.02 22.84
N TYR A 440 -5.36 5.27 22.11
CA TYR A 440 -4.84 4.33 21.09
C TYR A 440 -5.89 3.89 20.07
N LEU A 441 -5.41 3.38 18.94
CA LEU A 441 -6.17 2.52 18.03
C LEU A 441 -5.67 1.08 18.16
N ARG A 442 -6.58 0.11 18.29
CA ARG A 442 -6.26 -1.32 18.17
C ARG A 442 -7.13 -1.96 17.10
N MET A 443 -6.51 -2.72 16.20
CA MET A 443 -7.20 -3.30 15.04
C MET A 443 -6.79 -4.76 14.80
N GLY A 444 -7.78 -5.63 14.64
CA GLY A 444 -7.58 -7.04 14.31
C GLY A 444 -7.49 -7.22 12.80
N ARG A 445 -6.58 -8.09 12.36
CA ARG A 445 -6.28 -8.29 10.95
C ARG A 445 -6.65 -9.68 10.45
N ARG A 446 -6.93 -9.77 9.15
CA ARG A 446 -7.26 -10.99 8.41
C ARG A 446 -6.13 -11.32 7.44
N ASN A 447 -5.54 -12.49 7.64
CA ASN A 447 -4.49 -13.00 6.77
C ASN A 447 -5.09 -13.43 5.42
N LEU A 448 -4.54 -12.91 4.33
CA LEU A 448 -4.92 -13.30 2.97
C LEU A 448 -3.81 -14.15 2.34
N ASP A 449 -3.56 -15.31 2.95
CA ASP A 449 -2.43 -16.18 2.67
C ASP A 449 -2.86 -17.61 2.24
N GLY A 450 -1.86 -18.45 1.95
CA GLY A 450 -2.09 -19.84 1.55
C GLY A 450 -2.81 -20.67 2.62
N TYR A 451 -2.56 -20.42 3.91
CA TYR A 451 -3.29 -21.09 4.99
C TYR A 451 -4.77 -20.73 4.97
N ARG A 452 -5.12 -19.44 4.84
CA ARG A 452 -6.51 -18.99 4.77
C ARG A 452 -7.21 -19.56 3.54
N LEU A 453 -6.57 -19.49 2.37
CA LEU A 453 -7.09 -20.06 1.12
C LEU A 453 -7.34 -21.56 1.28
N TYR A 454 -6.37 -22.31 1.82
CA TYR A 454 -6.50 -23.73 2.05
C TYR A 454 -7.65 -24.05 3.02
N GLN A 455 -7.74 -23.36 4.16
CA GLN A 455 -8.79 -23.60 5.15
C GLN A 455 -10.20 -23.30 4.62
N ASN A 456 -10.35 -22.24 3.82
CA ASN A 456 -11.64 -21.91 3.20
C ASN A 456 -12.09 -22.97 2.18
N LEU A 457 -11.14 -23.58 1.45
CA LEU A 457 -11.44 -24.57 0.41
C LEU A 457 -11.58 -26.00 0.95
N TYR A 458 -10.74 -26.37 1.92
CA TYR A 458 -10.53 -27.76 2.32
C TYR A 458 -10.68 -27.99 3.83
N GLY A 459 -10.63 -26.93 4.66
CA GLY A 459 -10.63 -27.04 6.13
C GLY A 459 -11.98 -27.39 6.74
N GLY A 460 -13.09 -27.27 5.98
CA GLY A 460 -14.44 -27.59 6.44
C GLY A 460 -15.02 -26.65 7.51
N GLY A 461 -14.28 -25.61 7.90
CA GLY A 461 -14.75 -24.53 8.76
C GLY A 461 -15.49 -23.43 8.00
N GLU A 462 -15.90 -22.38 8.73
CA GLU A 462 -16.49 -21.18 8.13
C GLU A 462 -15.45 -20.43 7.28
N ASP A 463 -15.83 -20.08 6.05
CA ASP A 463 -15.00 -19.25 5.17
C ASP A 463 -14.89 -17.84 5.75
N ARG A 464 -13.68 -17.52 6.21
CA ARG A 464 -13.39 -16.25 6.88
C ARG A 464 -13.04 -15.11 5.93
N THR A 465 -13.15 -15.28 4.61
CA THR A 465 -12.86 -14.23 3.60
C THR A 465 -13.88 -14.18 2.44
N SER A 466 -14.98 -14.92 2.53
CA SER A 466 -16.04 -14.99 1.51
C SER A 466 -16.71 -13.66 1.18
N ASP A 467 -16.69 -12.67 2.09
CA ASP A 467 -17.13 -11.29 1.82
C ASP A 467 -16.14 -10.53 0.93
N LEU A 468 -14.85 -10.84 1.02
CA LEU A 468 -13.76 -10.18 0.28
C LEU A 468 -13.59 -10.73 -1.14
N PHE A 469 -13.53 -12.05 -1.30
CA PHE A 469 -13.29 -12.72 -2.59
C PHE A 469 -13.82 -14.17 -2.56
N ASP A 470 -13.81 -14.84 -3.71
CA ASP A 470 -14.12 -16.28 -3.82
C ASP A 470 -12.83 -17.10 -3.91
N SER A 471 -12.48 -17.78 -2.81
CA SER A 471 -11.24 -18.58 -2.67
C SER A 471 -11.04 -19.59 -3.81
N ALA A 472 -12.13 -20.20 -4.33
CA ALA A 472 -12.04 -21.23 -5.36
C ALA A 472 -11.66 -20.67 -6.73
N SER A 473 -11.93 -19.39 -6.96
CA SER A 473 -11.65 -18.70 -8.21
C SER A 473 -10.30 -18.00 -8.24
N VAL A 474 -9.68 -17.76 -7.07
CA VAL A 474 -8.41 -17.03 -6.96
C VAL A 474 -7.21 -17.91 -6.72
N ILE A 475 -7.39 -19.10 -6.13
CA ILE A 475 -6.28 -19.98 -5.76
C ILE A 475 -5.39 -20.30 -6.97
N ASP A 476 -4.08 -20.15 -6.80
CA ASP A 476 -3.12 -20.53 -7.83
C ASP A 476 -3.18 -22.06 -8.03
N PRO A 477 -3.44 -22.55 -9.25
CA PRO A 477 -3.53 -23.98 -9.53
C PRO A 477 -2.22 -24.75 -9.29
N GLN A 478 -1.09 -24.05 -9.15
CA GLN A 478 0.22 -24.61 -8.80
C GLN A 478 0.41 -24.78 -7.30
N ARG A 479 -0.55 -24.41 -6.44
CA ARG A 479 -0.42 -24.68 -5.01
C ARG A 479 -0.53 -26.17 -4.71
N PRO A 480 0.32 -26.70 -3.82
CA PRO A 480 0.14 -28.05 -3.33
C PRO A 480 -1.14 -28.14 -2.49
N THR A 481 -1.81 -29.29 -2.53
CA THR A 481 -3.02 -29.53 -1.74
C THR A 481 -2.79 -30.57 -0.63
N ASP A 482 -1.53 -30.91 -0.35
CA ASP A 482 -1.18 -31.85 0.72
C ASP A 482 -1.49 -31.22 2.09
N PRO A 483 -2.43 -31.78 2.87
CA PRO A 483 -2.78 -31.24 4.18
C PRO A 483 -1.58 -31.11 5.14
N SER A 484 -0.52 -31.92 4.99
CA SER A 484 0.65 -31.83 5.89
C SER A 484 1.39 -30.50 5.76
N LEU A 485 1.27 -29.81 4.61
CA LEU A 485 1.87 -28.50 4.39
C LEU A 485 1.09 -27.36 5.05
N TYR A 486 -0.14 -27.62 5.51
CA TYR A 486 -1.07 -26.62 6.06
C TYR A 486 -1.45 -26.86 7.53
N ASN A 487 -0.73 -27.77 8.19
CA ASN A 487 -0.94 -28.17 9.59
C ASN A 487 0.27 -27.83 10.47
N LEU A 488 0.81 -26.60 10.36
CA LEU A 488 1.76 -26.10 11.36
C LEU A 488 0.94 -25.67 12.58
N GLY A 489 0.60 -26.66 13.41
CA GLY A 489 -0.06 -26.47 14.71
C GLY A 489 0.92 -26.08 15.80
#